data_AF-R7T9L9-F1
#
_entry.id   AF-R7T9L9-F1
#
_cell.length_a   1.000
_cell.length_b   1.000
_cell.length_c   1.000
_cell.angle_alpha   90.00
_cell.angle_beta   90.00
_cell.angle_gamma   90.00
#
_symmetry.space_group_name_H-M   'P 1'
#
loop_
_entity.id
_entity.type
_entity.pdbx_description
1 polymer ?
#
loop_
_entity_poly.entity_id
_entity_poly.type
_entity_poly.pdbx_seq_one_letter_code
_entity_poly.pdbx_strand_id
1 'polypeptide(L)'
;MIVRCLRLLKKILMFTVFLLMVSMTIQEMTGTEMVIPGMFSETPRSQVGRRGPPRGSRVHHRAVQPMVPVAEEPDSPFGSPNVTDDVIVLEEEVVVTDTVSRIMAPRNDSVHVTESSLTSTASSTEYNPVIRDDMVTSPAVALNSTLGGNITSEQNYFVVYVTSGAADSIYIQPSSHLFRFKIHACSDAYLLFKQKVSSTDKFSYHFGFGYGANTVIWKKPPTPITREFRTPKGGRIECSRTVSLWVSRILNTFQVGFGQNVKPYMEWTDDVNPYQTTSMTLANPWPKKQAVWHLDMNSVKVLRVDTGKEYSYEQLWLTTLGHSAIVIQVRACHDVNILLSDKFAAIGNGYEVALGIRDNQLSAIRDEQYGPNVAADETEGILDCEDFRAFWLQWSMGRIQVGRGTKIGQRKILEHAKVNPPRRIKSISLSTGGGATGRWLFNMPYNQMFPL
;
A
#
# COMPACT_ATOMS: atom_id res chain seq x y z
N MET A 1 33.40 35.68 10.15
CA MET A 1 32.36 36.56 9.55
C MET A 1 31.71 35.95 8.30
N ILE A 2 32.50 35.59 7.28
CA ILE A 2 32.06 35.07 5.96
C ILE A 2 30.96 33.99 6.03
N VAL A 3 31.08 32.98 6.89
CA VAL A 3 30.08 31.90 7.04
C VAL A 3 28.70 32.40 7.48
N ARG A 4 28.61 33.47 8.29
CA ARG A 4 27.31 34.09 8.64
C ARG A 4 26.72 34.84 7.45
N CYS A 5 27.57 35.49 6.65
CA CYS A 5 27.15 36.18 5.42
C CYS A 5 26.58 35.20 4.39
N LEU A 6 27.27 34.07 4.13
CA LEU A 6 26.78 33.00 3.25
C LEU A 6 25.44 32.40 3.70
N ARG A 7 25.23 32.21 5.01
CA ARG A 7 23.93 31.75 5.55
C ARG A 7 22.82 32.78 5.36
N LEU A 8 23.12 34.08 5.46
CA LEU A 8 22.16 35.15 5.21
C LEU A 8 21.82 35.25 3.71
N LEU A 9 22.84 35.19 2.85
CA LEU A 9 22.69 35.19 1.39
C LEU A 9 21.82 34.02 0.90
N LYS A 10 22.04 32.81 1.46
CA LYS A 10 21.20 31.63 1.15
C LYS A 10 19.75 31.80 1.61
N LYS A 11 19.50 32.46 2.75
CA LYS A 11 18.13 32.78 3.21
C LYS A 11 17.45 33.81 2.30
N ILE A 12 18.15 34.87 1.91
CA ILE A 12 17.65 35.89 0.98
C ILE A 12 17.30 35.25 -0.37
N LEU A 13 18.19 34.42 -0.92
CA LEU A 13 17.97 33.74 -2.19
C LEU A 13 16.77 32.78 -2.16
N MET A 14 16.57 32.02 -1.07
CA MET A 14 15.35 31.21 -0.91
C MET A 14 14.09 32.06 -0.82
N PHE A 15 14.15 33.23 -0.19
CA PHE A 15 13.00 34.13 -0.05
C PHE A 15 12.61 34.79 -1.38
N THR A 16 13.60 35.19 -2.21
CA THR A 16 13.32 35.73 -3.55
C THR A 16 12.78 34.66 -4.51
N VAL A 17 13.30 33.43 -4.48
CA VAL A 17 12.73 32.31 -5.27
C VAL A 17 11.29 32.00 -4.84
N PHE A 18 11.00 32.04 -3.53
CA PHE A 18 9.64 31.86 -3.03
C PHE A 18 8.67 32.96 -3.51
N LEU A 19 9.08 34.23 -3.46
CA LEU A 19 8.29 35.35 -3.98
C LEU A 19 8.01 35.23 -5.49
N LEU A 20 9.01 34.80 -6.28
CA LEU A 20 8.84 34.58 -7.72
C LEU A 20 7.82 33.47 -8.01
N MET A 21 7.86 32.35 -7.28
CA MET A 21 6.85 31.29 -7.45
C MET A 21 5.44 31.76 -7.08
N VAL A 22 5.28 32.52 -5.99
CA VAL A 22 3.98 33.10 -5.62
C VAL A 22 3.46 34.05 -6.71
N SER A 23 4.33 34.87 -7.30
CA SER A 23 3.96 35.77 -8.41
C SER A 23 3.47 35.01 -9.64
N MET A 24 4.15 33.92 -10.02
CA MET A 24 3.73 33.10 -11.16
C MET A 24 2.38 32.44 -10.94
N THR A 25 2.10 31.92 -9.74
CA THR A 25 0.80 31.30 -9.41
C THR A 25 -0.35 32.32 -9.43
N ILE A 26 -0.12 33.58 -9.05
CA ILE A 26 -1.15 34.63 -9.13
C ILE A 26 -1.46 35.00 -10.60
N GLN A 27 -0.46 34.95 -11.47
CA GLN A 27 -0.62 35.32 -12.88
C GLN A 27 -1.43 34.27 -13.66
N GLU A 28 -1.29 32.98 -13.34
CA GLU A 28 -2.13 31.91 -13.88
C GLU A 28 -3.61 31.99 -13.41
N MET A 29 -3.89 32.62 -12.26
CA MET A 29 -5.25 32.72 -11.70
C MET A 29 -6.11 33.85 -12.27
N THR A 30 -5.58 34.71 -13.14
CA THR A 30 -6.32 35.87 -13.69
C THR A 30 -6.66 35.75 -15.17
N GLY A 31 -6.18 34.72 -15.87
CA GLY A 31 -6.41 34.50 -17.30
C GLY A 31 -7.55 33.53 -17.60
N THR A 32 -8.81 33.96 -17.47
CA THR A 32 -9.95 33.30 -18.14
C THR A 32 -11.08 34.29 -18.37
N GLU A 33 -11.34 34.62 -19.63
CA GLU A 33 -12.44 35.52 -20.03
C GLU A 33 -13.81 34.86 -19.86
N MET A 34 -14.81 35.67 -19.52
CA MET A 34 -16.18 35.23 -19.22
C MET A 34 -17.06 35.36 -20.47
N VAL A 35 -17.38 34.23 -21.11
CA VAL A 35 -18.32 34.19 -22.24
C VAL A 35 -19.76 34.12 -21.73
N ILE A 36 -20.60 35.08 -22.15
CA ILE A 36 -22.03 35.13 -21.84
C ILE A 36 -22.83 34.80 -23.11
N PRO A 37 -23.77 33.84 -23.05
CA PRO A 37 -24.97 33.83 -23.87
C PRO A 37 -26.22 34.04 -22.99
N GLY A 38 -27.08 34.99 -23.35
CA GLY A 38 -28.36 35.22 -22.66
C GLY A 38 -29.56 34.68 -23.46
N MET A 39 -30.73 34.58 -22.80
CA MET A 39 -32.04 34.84 -23.42
C MET A 39 -33.16 34.96 -22.37
N PHE A 40 -34.24 35.60 -22.81
CA PHE A 40 -35.58 35.78 -22.23
C PHE A 40 -36.23 34.44 -21.76
N SER A 41 -37.34 34.38 -20.99
CA SER A 41 -38.44 35.32 -20.75
C SER A 41 -39.22 35.03 -19.44
N GLU A 42 -39.88 36.06 -18.91
CA GLU A 42 -41.22 36.09 -18.27
C GLU A 42 -41.63 35.15 -17.10
N THR A 43 -42.29 35.78 -16.12
CA THR A 43 -43.24 35.16 -15.18
C THR A 43 -44.63 35.74 -15.46
N PRO A 44 -45.72 35.10 -14.97
CA PRO A 44 -46.56 35.89 -14.06
C PRO A 44 -47.09 35.14 -12.82
N ARG A 45 -47.63 35.95 -11.90
CA ARG A 45 -48.13 35.60 -10.55
C ARG A 45 -49.58 35.09 -10.54
N SER A 46 -49.92 34.29 -9.52
CA SER A 46 -51.01 34.56 -8.54
C SER A 46 -50.95 33.50 -7.43
N GLN A 47 -50.85 33.84 -6.12
CA GLN A 47 -51.95 34.20 -5.18
C GLN A 47 -53.05 33.12 -5.03
N VAL A 48 -53.65 32.82 -3.87
CA VAL A 48 -53.51 33.24 -2.44
C VAL A 48 -54.28 32.19 -1.58
N GLY A 49 -53.90 31.94 -0.31
CA GLY A 49 -54.72 31.09 0.58
C GLY A 49 -54.21 30.98 2.03
N ARG A 50 -54.94 31.56 3.00
CA ARG A 50 -54.55 31.66 4.43
C ARG A 50 -55.31 30.67 5.33
N ARG A 51 -54.79 30.52 6.57
CA ARG A 51 -55.33 29.95 7.85
C ARG A 51 -54.70 28.59 8.18
N GLY A 52 -54.24 28.28 9.40
CA GLY A 52 -54.31 28.98 10.70
C GLY A 52 -54.59 27.95 11.83
N PRO A 53 -53.72 27.79 12.85
CA PRO A 53 -53.89 26.81 13.96
C PRO A 53 -54.60 27.47 15.18
N PRO A 54 -54.66 26.94 16.44
CA PRO A 54 -54.18 25.66 17.03
C PRO A 54 -55.19 25.00 18.04
N ARG A 55 -54.69 24.11 18.94
CA ARG A 55 -55.30 23.48 20.15
C ARG A 55 -56.15 22.21 19.90
N GLY A 56 -56.16 21.16 20.74
CA GLY A 56 -55.35 20.83 21.94
C GLY A 56 -56.18 20.24 23.10
N SER A 57 -55.86 19.05 23.63
CA SER A 57 -56.60 18.45 24.78
C SER A 57 -55.83 17.39 25.60
N ARG A 58 -56.22 17.31 26.89
CA ARG A 58 -55.77 16.44 28.01
C ARG A 58 -56.80 15.30 28.24
N VAL A 59 -56.61 14.23 29.02
CA VAL A 59 -55.51 13.46 29.71
C VAL A 59 -56.19 12.21 30.31
N HIS A 60 -55.53 11.05 30.48
CA HIS A 60 -55.71 10.20 31.68
C HIS A 60 -54.70 9.03 31.85
N HIS A 61 -54.64 8.51 33.08
CA HIS A 61 -53.72 7.48 33.58
C HIS A 61 -54.29 6.06 33.53
N ARG A 62 -53.43 5.04 33.35
CA ARG A 62 -53.19 3.99 34.39
C ARG A 62 -51.95 3.14 34.06
N ALA A 63 -51.43 2.44 35.07
CA ALA A 63 -50.19 1.65 35.03
C ALA A 63 -50.45 0.14 34.88
N VAL A 64 -49.40 -0.64 34.57
CA VAL A 64 -48.99 -1.95 35.19
C VAL A 64 -47.80 -2.55 34.41
N GLN A 65 -46.84 -3.18 35.10
CA GLN A 65 -45.72 -3.98 34.53
C GLN A 65 -46.12 -5.48 34.41
N PRO A 66 -45.41 -6.31 33.61
CA PRO A 66 -44.27 -7.12 34.14
C PRO A 66 -43.03 -7.06 33.21
N MET A 67 -41.79 -7.06 33.71
CA MET A 67 -40.98 -8.19 34.21
C MET A 67 -40.71 -9.32 33.20
N VAL A 68 -39.42 -9.53 32.93
CA VAL A 68 -38.82 -10.57 32.06
C VAL A 68 -38.09 -11.58 32.97
N PRO A 69 -38.24 -12.91 32.78
CA PRO A 69 -37.48 -13.91 33.53
C PRO A 69 -36.12 -14.24 32.88
N VAL A 70 -35.18 -14.66 33.72
CA VAL A 70 -33.84 -15.19 33.39
C VAL A 70 -33.77 -16.65 33.86
N ALA A 71 -33.20 -17.55 33.06
CA ALA A 71 -32.74 -18.92 33.38
C ALA A 71 -32.24 -19.58 32.06
N GLU A 72 -31.36 -20.58 31.99
CA GLU A 72 -30.20 -21.03 32.80
C GLU A 72 -29.43 -22.06 31.92
N GLU A 73 -28.20 -22.44 32.28
CA GLU A 73 -27.44 -23.49 31.57
C GLU A 73 -27.93 -24.92 31.93
N PRO A 74 -27.51 -25.95 31.16
CA PRO A 74 -27.24 -27.24 31.79
C PRO A 74 -25.90 -27.90 31.38
N ASP A 75 -25.44 -28.79 32.27
CA ASP A 75 -24.12 -29.43 32.34
C ASP A 75 -23.75 -30.49 31.27
N SER A 76 -22.44 -30.79 31.25
CA SER A 76 -21.80 -31.98 30.65
C SER A 76 -22.22 -33.31 31.34
N PRO A 77 -21.86 -34.50 30.77
CA PRO A 77 -20.60 -35.17 31.18
C PRO A 77 -19.96 -36.10 30.12
N PHE A 78 -18.94 -36.88 30.56
CA PHE A 78 -18.11 -37.89 29.86
C PHE A 78 -16.96 -37.35 28.98
N GLY A 79 -15.72 -37.85 29.04
CA GLY A 79 -15.10 -38.84 29.94
C GLY A 79 -13.67 -39.18 29.49
N SER A 80 -12.72 -39.32 30.42
CA SER A 80 -11.29 -39.57 30.13
C SER A 80 -10.95 -41.07 30.05
N PRO A 81 -9.85 -41.41 29.35
CA PRO A 81 -8.87 -42.33 29.96
C PRO A 81 -7.43 -41.78 29.93
N ASN A 82 -6.52 -42.53 30.53
CA ASN A 82 -5.22 -42.10 31.05
C ASN A 82 -4.03 -42.72 30.29
N VAL A 83 -2.87 -42.04 30.33
CA VAL A 83 -1.49 -42.59 30.35
C VAL A 83 -0.98 -43.36 29.11
N THR A 84 0.07 -42.83 28.47
CA THR A 84 1.48 -43.32 28.60
C THR A 84 2.47 -42.25 28.09
N ASP A 85 3.58 -42.08 28.81
CA ASP A 85 4.78 -41.42 28.29
C ASP A 85 5.44 -42.33 27.23
N ASP A 86 5.98 -41.75 26.16
CA ASP A 86 6.90 -42.47 25.27
C ASP A 86 8.07 -41.59 24.83
N VAL A 87 9.26 -42.20 24.84
CA VAL A 87 10.56 -41.54 24.66
C VAL A 87 10.90 -41.45 23.18
N ILE A 88 11.11 -40.23 22.67
CA ILE A 88 11.63 -40.04 21.31
C ILE A 88 13.16 -40.16 21.34
N VAL A 89 13.66 -41.28 20.83
CA VAL A 89 15.08 -41.47 20.48
C VAL A 89 15.40 -40.60 19.26
N LEU A 90 16.50 -39.84 19.34
CA LEU A 90 17.08 -39.16 18.19
C LEU A 90 18.08 -40.11 17.52
N GLU A 91 17.79 -40.53 16.29
CA GLU A 91 18.80 -41.09 15.39
C GLU A 91 19.18 -40.05 14.34
N GLU A 92 20.47 -39.71 14.28
CA GLU A 92 21.06 -38.87 13.25
C GLU A 92 21.45 -39.73 12.05
N GLU A 93 20.89 -39.47 10.86
CA GLU A 93 21.51 -39.95 9.61
C GLU A 93 22.32 -38.83 8.94
N VAL A 94 23.64 -39.03 8.93
CA VAL A 94 24.61 -38.21 8.21
C VAL A 94 24.64 -38.65 6.75
N VAL A 95 24.33 -37.72 5.83
CA VAL A 95 24.56 -37.95 4.39
C VAL A 95 25.67 -37.03 3.88
N VAL A 96 26.72 -37.68 3.37
CA VAL A 96 27.96 -37.07 2.91
C VAL A 96 27.76 -36.34 1.58
N THR A 97 28.28 -35.12 1.47
CA THR A 97 28.42 -34.40 0.19
C THR A 97 29.62 -34.94 -0.57
N ASP A 98 29.45 -35.32 -1.84
CA ASP A 98 30.57 -35.62 -2.71
C ASP A 98 30.62 -34.69 -3.93
N THR A 99 31.78 -34.11 -4.18
CA THR A 99 32.04 -33.10 -5.21
C THR A 99 32.83 -33.71 -6.37
N VAL A 100 32.30 -33.66 -7.59
CA VAL A 100 33.11 -33.93 -8.79
C VAL A 100 32.96 -32.78 -9.80
N SER A 101 34.06 -32.03 -9.95
CA SER A 101 34.24 -31.07 -11.04
C SER A 101 34.72 -31.81 -12.29
N ARG A 102 34.24 -31.44 -13.49
CA ARG A 102 35.01 -31.65 -14.73
C ARG A 102 34.67 -30.62 -15.81
N ILE A 103 35.69 -30.27 -16.57
CA ILE A 103 35.73 -29.20 -17.58
C ILE A 103 35.83 -29.87 -18.96
N MET A 104 35.12 -29.35 -19.97
CA MET A 104 35.61 -29.04 -21.33
C MET A 104 34.48 -28.98 -22.37
N ALA A 105 34.57 -27.96 -23.24
CA ALA A 105 33.98 -27.90 -24.58
C ALA A 105 35.16 -27.87 -25.60
N PRO A 106 35.02 -27.60 -26.92
CA PRO A 106 33.83 -27.50 -27.78
C PRO A 106 33.98 -28.24 -29.15
N ARG A 107 32.94 -28.25 -30.01
CA ARG A 107 33.00 -27.76 -31.42
C ARG A 107 31.71 -27.98 -32.25
N ASN A 108 31.56 -27.08 -33.24
CA ASN A 108 30.78 -27.05 -34.50
C ASN A 108 30.22 -28.39 -35.03
N ASP A 109 29.08 -28.42 -35.74
CA ASP A 109 29.03 -28.05 -37.17
C ASP A 109 27.70 -27.46 -37.69
N SER A 110 27.78 -26.80 -38.84
CA SER A 110 26.70 -26.11 -39.56
C SER A 110 26.31 -26.83 -40.87
N VAL A 111 25.01 -26.83 -41.20
CA VAL A 111 24.49 -27.19 -42.53
C VAL A 111 23.40 -26.20 -42.93
N HIS A 112 23.26 -25.94 -44.23
CA HIS A 112 22.55 -24.77 -44.79
C HIS A 112 21.74 -25.18 -46.05
N VAL A 113 20.96 -24.23 -46.61
CA VAL A 113 20.18 -24.29 -47.89
C VAL A 113 19.02 -25.34 -47.93
N THR A 114 17.87 -25.17 -48.59
CA THR A 114 17.42 -24.27 -49.69
C THR A 114 15.99 -23.73 -49.51
N GLU A 115 15.68 -22.61 -50.18
CA GLU A 115 14.33 -22.03 -50.35
C GLU A 115 13.48 -22.77 -51.40
N SER A 116 12.16 -22.67 -51.31
CA SER A 116 11.32 -22.38 -52.48
C SER A 116 10.01 -21.69 -52.06
N SER A 117 9.51 -20.80 -52.92
CA SER A 117 8.40 -19.88 -52.66
C SER A 117 7.07 -20.40 -53.23
N LEU A 118 5.94 -19.98 -52.63
CA LEU A 118 4.72 -19.63 -53.37
C LEU A 118 3.76 -18.79 -52.52
N THR A 119 3.06 -17.87 -53.17
CA THR A 119 2.30 -16.75 -52.58
C THR A 119 0.80 -17.01 -52.49
N SER A 120 0.14 -16.58 -51.40
CA SER A 120 -1.18 -15.92 -51.49
C SER A 120 -1.49 -15.07 -50.25
N THR A 121 -2.37 -14.09 -50.42
CA THR A 121 -2.61 -12.94 -49.54
C THR A 121 -3.60 -13.19 -48.39
N ALA A 122 -3.24 -12.71 -47.19
CA ALA A 122 -3.91 -11.70 -46.34
C ALA A 122 -5.48 -11.65 -46.29
N SER A 123 -6.13 -11.29 -45.16
CA SER A 123 -5.66 -10.48 -44.03
C SER A 123 -6.40 -10.75 -42.71
N SER A 124 -5.66 -10.81 -41.60
CA SER A 124 -6.15 -10.46 -40.26
C SER A 124 -5.15 -9.48 -39.64
N THR A 125 -5.60 -8.28 -39.23
CA THR A 125 -4.72 -7.23 -38.70
C THR A 125 -4.32 -7.54 -37.27
N GLU A 126 -3.19 -8.23 -37.11
CA GLU A 126 -2.57 -8.51 -35.84
C GLU A 126 -1.82 -7.25 -35.35
N TYR A 127 -2.19 -6.73 -34.17
CA TYR A 127 -1.56 -5.56 -33.59
C TYR A 127 -0.21 -5.96 -32.97
N ASN A 128 0.87 -5.73 -33.71
CA ASN A 128 2.22 -6.15 -33.33
C ASN A 128 2.95 -4.98 -32.65
N PRO A 129 3.11 -4.96 -31.31
CA PRO A 129 3.75 -3.85 -30.62
C PRO A 129 5.25 -3.83 -30.93
N VAL A 130 5.72 -2.73 -31.51
CA VAL A 130 7.15 -2.51 -31.81
C VAL A 130 7.95 -2.55 -30.51
N ILE A 131 8.78 -3.58 -30.35
CA ILE A 131 9.78 -3.66 -29.28
C ILE A 131 10.75 -2.50 -29.48
N ARG A 132 10.75 -1.55 -28.54
CA ARG A 132 11.87 -0.64 -28.35
C ARG A 132 12.77 -1.22 -27.28
N ASP A 133 13.98 -1.60 -27.67
CA ASP A 133 15.08 -1.94 -26.75
C ASP A 133 15.61 -0.67 -26.06
N ASP A 134 14.77 -0.05 -25.24
CA ASP A 134 15.15 0.98 -24.27
C ASP A 134 14.98 0.39 -22.85
N MET A 135 15.73 -0.68 -22.56
CA MET A 135 15.93 -1.19 -21.20
C MET A 135 16.72 -0.17 -20.37
N VAL A 136 16.02 0.86 -19.89
CA VAL A 136 16.51 1.69 -18.77
C VAL A 136 16.47 0.82 -17.52
N THR A 137 17.58 0.10 -17.29
CA THR A 137 17.82 -0.62 -16.04
C THR A 137 17.92 0.38 -14.90
N SER A 138 16.78 0.65 -14.26
CA SER A 138 16.73 1.40 -13.01
C SER A 138 17.63 0.70 -11.99
N PRO A 139 18.56 1.40 -11.31
CA PRO A 139 19.52 0.76 -10.41
C PRO A 139 18.82 0.32 -9.12
N ALA A 140 18.24 -0.89 -9.16
CA ALA A 140 17.74 -1.57 -7.97
C ALA A 140 18.92 -1.84 -7.03
N VAL A 141 19.02 -1.04 -5.96
CA VAL A 141 20.04 -1.23 -4.92
C VAL A 141 19.72 -2.52 -4.18
N ALA A 142 20.42 -3.59 -4.55
CA ALA A 142 20.35 -4.88 -3.87
C ALA A 142 20.87 -4.74 -2.43
N LEU A 143 19.95 -4.63 -1.47
CA LEU A 143 20.25 -4.74 -0.05
C LEU A 143 20.55 -6.21 0.29
N ASN A 144 21.83 -6.58 0.20
CA ASN A 144 22.32 -7.88 0.69
C ASN A 144 22.16 -7.96 2.21
N SER A 145 21.07 -8.60 2.66
CA SER A 145 20.75 -8.78 4.08
C SER A 145 21.54 -9.95 4.69
N THR A 146 22.83 -9.75 4.96
CA THR A 146 23.62 -10.66 5.82
C THR A 146 23.34 -10.38 7.30
N LEU A 147 22.21 -10.89 7.80
CA LEU A 147 21.88 -10.90 9.24
C LEU A 147 21.39 -12.28 9.66
N GLY A 148 22.35 -13.14 10.06
CA GLY A 148 22.05 -14.29 10.91
C GLY A 148 21.79 -13.81 12.33
N GLY A 149 20.53 -13.84 12.75
CA GLY A 149 20.10 -13.43 14.09
C GLY A 149 18.71 -13.99 14.40
N ASN A 150 18.45 -14.32 15.67
CA ASN A 150 17.28 -15.10 16.07
C ASN A 150 15.94 -14.45 15.65
N ILE A 151 15.05 -15.29 15.14
CA ILE A 151 13.79 -14.91 14.48
C ILE A 151 12.73 -14.50 15.52
N THR A 152 12.79 -13.28 16.04
CA THR A 152 11.67 -12.64 16.74
C THR A 152 11.58 -11.13 16.40
N SER A 153 10.38 -10.65 16.06
CA SER A 153 9.97 -9.24 15.80
C SER A 153 10.02 -8.61 14.39
N GLU A 154 10.40 -9.33 13.33
CA GLU A 154 10.44 -8.76 11.96
C GLU A 154 9.14 -8.86 11.15
N GLN A 155 8.14 -9.64 11.58
CA GLN A 155 7.36 -10.41 10.60
C GLN A 155 6.20 -9.70 9.89
N ASN A 156 5.60 -8.61 10.40
CA ASN A 156 4.37 -8.02 9.82
C ASN A 156 4.46 -6.51 9.54
N TYR A 157 4.99 -6.16 8.37
CA TYR A 157 5.07 -4.78 7.87
C TYR A 157 4.60 -4.64 6.42
N PHE A 158 3.85 -3.57 6.13
CA PHE A 158 3.75 -3.04 4.76
C PHE A 158 5.05 -2.29 4.43
N VAL A 159 5.80 -2.73 3.43
CA VAL A 159 7.03 -2.09 2.96
C VAL A 159 6.69 -1.19 1.77
N VAL A 160 6.54 0.09 2.04
CA VAL A 160 6.15 1.11 1.06
C VAL A 160 7.40 1.84 0.55
N TYR A 161 7.54 1.94 -0.77
CA TYR A 161 8.58 2.75 -1.40
C TYR A 161 7.96 4.06 -1.86
N VAL A 162 8.29 5.14 -1.16
CA VAL A 162 7.90 6.48 -1.59
C VAL A 162 8.93 6.96 -2.60
N THR A 163 8.61 6.81 -3.88
CA THR A 163 9.26 7.52 -4.98
C THR A 163 8.53 8.84 -5.25
N SER A 164 9.09 9.69 -6.10
CA SER A 164 8.46 10.99 -6.37
C SER A 164 7.18 10.85 -7.18
N GLY A 165 6.06 11.34 -6.65
CA GLY A 165 4.72 11.14 -7.23
C GLY A 165 3.88 10.13 -6.46
N ALA A 166 4.49 9.23 -5.68
CA ALA A 166 3.77 8.26 -4.84
C ALA A 166 3.12 8.86 -3.58
N ALA A 167 3.34 10.15 -3.29
CA ALA A 167 2.85 10.80 -2.08
C ALA A 167 1.31 10.93 -2.00
N ASP A 168 0.63 10.69 -3.12
CA ASP A 168 -0.81 10.78 -3.27
C ASP A 168 -1.47 9.46 -3.70
N SER A 169 -0.68 8.40 -3.91
CA SER A 169 -1.19 7.05 -4.18
C SER A 169 -1.45 6.23 -2.92
N ILE A 170 -0.97 6.65 -1.75
CA ILE A 170 -1.01 5.83 -0.53
C ILE A 170 -1.78 6.54 0.58
N TYR A 171 -2.72 5.85 1.21
CA TYR A 171 -3.50 6.38 2.32
C TYR A 171 -3.60 5.35 3.44
N ILE A 172 -3.35 5.80 4.66
CA ILE A 172 -3.29 4.96 5.86
C ILE A 172 -4.34 5.47 6.83
N GLN A 173 -5.36 4.66 7.15
CA GLN A 173 -6.18 4.90 8.32
C GLN A 173 -5.53 4.19 9.52
N PRO A 174 -5.12 4.92 10.57
CA PRO A 174 -4.52 4.28 11.75
C PRO A 174 -5.55 3.43 12.50
N SER A 175 -5.09 2.35 13.14
CA SER A 175 -5.91 1.48 14.01
C SER A 175 -6.16 2.09 15.39
N SER A 176 -5.25 2.92 15.87
CA SER A 176 -5.32 3.53 17.20
C SER A 176 -4.73 4.95 17.20
N HIS A 177 -4.65 5.57 18.38
CA HIS A 177 -3.94 6.83 18.57
C HIS A 177 -2.42 6.69 18.33
N LEU A 178 -1.85 5.50 18.51
CA LEU A 178 -0.44 5.20 18.33
C LEU A 178 -0.18 4.54 16.98
N PHE A 179 0.75 5.11 16.21
CA PHE A 179 1.19 4.61 14.92
C PHE A 179 2.69 4.29 14.94
N ARG A 180 3.05 3.02 14.74
CA ARG A 180 4.43 2.54 14.70
C ARG A 180 4.88 2.28 13.26
N PHE A 181 6.14 2.58 12.98
CA PHE A 181 6.76 2.29 11.69
C PHE A 181 8.28 2.20 11.83
N LYS A 182 8.94 1.59 10.85
CA LYS A 182 10.37 1.80 10.63
C LYS A 182 10.58 2.60 9.35
N ILE A 183 11.68 3.34 9.25
CA ILE A 183 12.02 4.10 8.04
C ILE A 183 13.50 3.98 7.70
N HIS A 184 13.80 3.79 6.42
CA HIS A 184 15.14 3.87 5.84
C HIS A 184 15.14 4.99 4.79
N ALA A 185 15.97 6.01 4.96
CA ALA A 185 15.96 7.19 4.10
C ALA A 185 17.31 7.92 4.08
N CYS A 186 17.71 8.37 2.88
CA CYS A 186 18.94 9.13 2.61
C CYS A 186 18.74 10.66 2.57
N SER A 187 17.55 11.12 2.95
CA SER A 187 17.11 12.52 3.02
C SER A 187 16.01 12.63 4.06
N ASP A 188 15.49 13.83 4.27
CA ASP A 188 14.25 14.01 5.04
C ASP A 188 13.10 13.20 4.41
N ALA A 189 12.13 12.83 5.25
CA ALA A 189 10.94 12.09 4.85
C ALA A 189 9.74 12.51 5.73
N TYR A 190 8.52 12.43 5.18
CA TYR A 190 7.34 13.00 5.80
C TYR A 190 6.19 12.02 6.02
N LEU A 191 5.59 12.12 7.22
CA LEU A 191 4.29 11.56 7.53
C LEU A 191 3.27 12.71 7.61
N LEU A 192 2.21 12.65 6.80
CA LEU A 192 1.22 13.72 6.65
C LEU A 192 -0.12 13.25 7.19
N PHE A 193 -0.60 13.82 8.30
CA PHE A 193 -1.96 13.61 8.79
C PHE A 193 -2.94 14.52 8.04
N LYS A 194 -3.87 13.93 7.28
CA LYS A 194 -4.87 14.62 6.44
C LYS A 194 -6.28 14.53 7.06
N GLN A 195 -7.12 15.53 6.82
CA GLN A 195 -8.55 15.51 7.20
C GLN A 195 -9.37 14.62 6.27
N LYS A 196 -8.96 14.49 5.01
CA LYS A 196 -9.63 13.67 4.00
C LYS A 196 -8.68 12.68 3.34
N VAL A 197 -9.23 11.55 2.87
CA VAL A 197 -8.54 10.56 2.02
C VAL A 197 -8.42 11.10 0.59
N SER A 198 -7.65 12.18 0.43
CA SER A 198 -7.48 12.91 -0.84
C SER A 198 -6.07 13.47 -0.99
N SER A 199 -5.58 13.50 -2.23
CA SER A 199 -4.33 14.14 -2.61
C SER A 199 -4.36 15.65 -2.36
N THR A 200 -5.47 16.29 -2.73
CA THR A 200 -5.66 17.75 -2.73
C THR A 200 -5.98 18.35 -1.36
N ASP A 201 -5.83 17.61 -0.25
CA ASP A 201 -6.17 18.13 1.07
C ASP A 201 -5.28 19.34 1.41
N LYS A 202 -5.94 20.50 1.64
CA LYS A 202 -5.30 21.76 1.97
C LYS A 202 -4.94 21.84 3.46
N PHE A 203 -5.60 21.05 4.31
CA PHE A 203 -5.47 21.12 5.77
C PHE A 203 -4.89 19.81 6.33
N SER A 204 -3.62 19.85 6.72
CA SER A 204 -2.91 18.66 7.21
C SER A 204 -1.78 19.03 8.16
N TYR A 205 -1.35 18.11 9.03
CA TYR A 205 -0.09 18.23 9.77
C TYR A 205 0.98 17.40 9.06
N HIS A 206 2.17 17.97 8.91
CA HIS A 206 3.31 17.32 8.25
C HIS A 206 4.41 17.14 9.29
N PHE A 207 4.85 15.91 9.47
CA PHE A 207 5.96 15.53 10.34
C PHE A 207 7.16 15.26 9.47
N GLY A 208 8.14 16.16 9.49
CA GLY A 208 9.42 15.99 8.81
C GLY A 208 10.45 15.34 9.71
N PHE A 209 10.86 14.13 9.36
CA PHE A 209 11.98 13.45 9.98
C PHE A 209 13.24 13.77 9.18
N GLY A 210 14.36 14.11 9.85
CA GLY A 210 15.67 14.27 9.22
C GLY A 210 16.14 15.72 9.00
N TYR A 211 15.23 16.69 9.00
CA TYR A 211 15.47 18.10 8.65
C TYR A 211 16.60 18.73 9.49
N GLY A 212 17.83 18.74 8.96
CA GLY A 212 19.01 19.18 9.72
C GLY A 212 19.32 18.34 10.97
N ALA A 213 18.89 17.08 11.00
CA ALA A 213 18.81 16.19 12.16
C ALA A 213 17.85 16.67 13.29
N ASN A 214 16.82 17.44 12.91
CA ASN A 214 15.65 17.73 13.70
C ASN A 214 14.45 16.94 13.19
N THR A 215 13.45 16.79 14.06
CA THR A 215 12.09 16.40 13.70
C THR A 215 11.28 17.68 13.72
N VAL A 216 10.63 18.01 12.62
CA VAL A 216 9.90 19.26 12.45
C VAL A 216 8.42 18.98 12.25
N ILE A 217 7.59 19.89 12.74
CA ILE A 217 6.16 19.88 12.44
C ILE A 217 5.77 21.19 11.80
N TRP A 218 5.01 21.09 10.70
CA TRP A 218 4.25 22.20 10.20
C TRP A 218 2.80 21.82 9.96
N LYS A 219 1.94 22.78 10.26
CA LYS A 219 0.55 22.79 9.81
C LYS A 219 0.53 23.30 8.36
N LYS A 220 -0.19 22.63 7.45
CA LYS A 220 -0.21 22.98 6.02
C LYS A 220 -0.85 24.38 5.84
N PRO A 221 -0.29 25.22 4.93
CA PRO A 221 -0.50 26.66 4.82
C PRO A 221 -1.88 27.32 5.04
N PRO A 222 -1.87 28.62 5.45
CA PRO A 222 -0.68 29.47 5.65
C PRO A 222 -0.14 29.46 7.09
N THR A 223 0.83 28.58 7.35
CA THR A 223 1.69 28.55 8.54
C THR A 223 3.09 28.04 8.13
N PRO A 224 4.18 28.67 8.60
CA PRO A 224 5.53 28.14 8.43
C PRO A 224 5.76 26.92 9.35
N ILE A 225 7.01 26.41 9.39
CA ILE A 225 7.44 25.43 10.38
C ILE A 225 6.99 25.88 11.77
N THR A 226 6.11 25.08 12.38
CA THR A 226 5.36 25.45 13.57
C THR A 226 6.18 25.17 14.82
N ARG A 227 6.94 24.05 14.84
CA ARG A 227 7.96 23.74 15.83
C ARG A 227 9.08 22.88 15.21
N GLU A 228 10.28 22.99 15.78
CA GLU A 228 11.39 22.07 15.53
C GLU A 228 11.83 21.41 16.85
N PHE A 229 12.16 20.12 16.80
CA PHE A 229 12.62 19.32 17.93
C PHE A 229 13.93 18.63 17.57
N ARG A 230 14.92 18.66 18.48
CA ARG A 230 16.22 18.03 18.19
C ARG A 230 16.10 16.51 18.27
N THR A 231 16.26 15.81 17.15
CA THR A 231 16.14 14.34 17.12
C THR A 231 17.33 13.71 17.87
N PRO A 232 17.09 12.82 18.87
CA PRO A 232 18.13 12.04 19.53
C PRO A 232 18.86 11.12 18.54
N LYS A 233 20.14 10.79 18.78
CA LYS A 233 20.97 10.00 17.84
C LYS A 233 20.26 8.72 17.35
N GLY A 234 19.68 7.93 18.25
CA GLY A 234 19.01 6.68 17.90
C GLY A 234 17.77 6.83 17.00
N GLY A 235 17.07 7.96 17.09
CA GLY A 235 15.88 8.28 16.28
C GLY A 235 16.16 9.07 15.00
N ARG A 236 17.42 9.41 14.69
CA ARG A 236 17.77 10.07 13.43
C ARG A 236 17.76 9.07 12.29
N ILE A 237 17.06 9.42 11.21
CA ILE A 237 17.12 8.73 9.93
C ILE A 237 18.47 8.96 9.26
N GLU A 238 18.99 7.94 8.58
CA GLU A 238 20.29 7.96 7.90
C GLU A 238 20.38 6.85 6.83
N CYS A 239 21.25 7.03 5.83
CA CYS A 239 21.44 6.08 4.72
C CYS A 239 21.92 4.68 5.14
N SER A 240 22.48 4.52 6.34
CA SER A 240 23.20 3.31 6.76
C SER A 240 22.33 2.29 7.49
N ARG A 241 21.14 2.67 7.97
CA ARG A 241 20.26 1.76 8.74
C ARG A 241 18.79 2.17 8.68
N THR A 242 17.95 1.20 9.02
CA THR A 242 16.52 1.40 9.26
C THR A 242 16.28 1.87 10.70
N VAL A 243 15.33 2.80 10.90
CA VAL A 243 15.07 3.45 12.18
C VAL A 243 13.61 3.23 12.60
N SER A 244 13.40 2.56 13.73
CA SER A 244 12.07 2.39 14.32
C SER A 244 11.60 3.68 14.99
N LEU A 245 10.47 4.22 14.55
CA LEU A 245 9.82 5.42 15.06
C LEU A 245 8.37 5.13 15.44
N TRP A 246 7.81 6.01 16.26
CA TRP A 246 6.38 6.02 16.50
C TRP A 246 5.87 7.46 16.61
N VAL A 247 4.63 7.67 16.17
CA VAL A 247 3.88 8.91 16.36
C VAL A 247 2.59 8.57 17.09
N SER A 248 2.27 9.32 18.14
CA SER A 248 1.00 9.22 18.87
C SER A 248 0.20 10.51 18.67
N ARG A 249 -1.11 10.42 18.46
CA ARG A 249 -2.05 11.54 18.47
C ARG A 249 -3.17 11.29 19.48
N ILE A 250 -3.14 11.99 20.61
CA ILE A 250 -4.22 11.99 21.60
C ILE A 250 -4.87 13.37 21.57
N LEU A 251 -6.16 13.43 21.21
CA LEU A 251 -6.89 14.68 20.97
C LEU A 251 -6.15 15.60 19.96
N ASN A 252 -5.56 16.68 20.45
CA ASN A 252 -4.83 17.68 19.66
C ASN A 252 -3.31 17.63 19.92
N THR A 253 -2.87 16.74 20.80
CA THR A 253 -1.46 16.55 21.17
C THR A 253 -0.86 15.45 20.31
N PHE A 254 0.26 15.79 19.68
CA PHE A 254 1.12 14.88 18.95
C PHE A 254 2.41 14.62 19.73
N GLN A 255 2.79 13.36 19.82
CA GLN A 255 4.03 12.89 20.43
C GLN A 255 4.83 12.06 19.44
N VAL A 256 6.15 12.12 19.51
CA VAL A 256 7.04 11.30 18.67
C VAL A 256 8.15 10.68 19.52
N GLY A 257 8.38 9.39 19.32
CA GLY A 257 9.47 8.63 19.94
C GLY A 257 10.20 7.71 18.95
N PHE A 258 11.15 6.94 19.47
CA PHE A 258 11.95 5.99 18.68
C PHE A 258 12.22 4.70 19.46
N GLY A 259 12.32 3.58 18.74
CA GLY A 259 12.45 2.24 19.32
C GLY A 259 11.27 1.89 20.24
N GLN A 260 11.57 1.17 21.32
CA GLN A 260 10.59 0.82 22.37
C GLN A 260 10.48 1.88 23.48
N ASN A 261 11.12 3.05 23.34
CA ASN A 261 11.06 4.09 24.35
C ASN A 261 9.64 4.66 24.44
N VAL A 262 9.03 4.56 25.62
CA VAL A 262 7.68 5.09 25.90
C VAL A 262 7.68 6.61 26.05
N LYS A 263 8.79 7.19 26.54
CA LYS A 263 8.93 8.65 26.65
C LYS A 263 9.21 9.27 25.27
N PRO A 264 8.36 10.21 24.78
CA PRO A 264 8.63 10.92 23.55
C PRO A 264 9.84 11.86 23.66
N TYR A 265 10.49 12.14 22.54
CA TYR A 265 11.49 13.22 22.41
C TYR A 265 10.90 14.51 21.84
N MET A 266 9.68 14.44 21.31
CA MET A 266 8.89 15.55 20.80
C MET A 266 7.47 15.42 21.34
N GLU A 267 6.93 16.51 21.86
CA GLU A 267 5.53 16.67 22.24
C GLU A 267 5.06 18.06 21.81
N TRP A 268 3.87 18.14 21.22
CA TRP A 268 3.29 19.40 20.76
C TRP A 268 1.76 19.32 20.69
N THR A 269 1.07 20.36 21.12
CA THR A 269 -0.40 20.48 21.04
C THR A 269 -0.80 21.63 20.12
N ASP A 270 -1.83 21.44 19.30
CA ASP A 270 -2.51 22.51 18.56
C ASP A 270 -3.65 23.10 19.38
N ASP A 271 -3.32 24.07 20.23
CA ASP A 271 -4.27 24.73 21.13
C ASP A 271 -5.09 25.85 20.46
N VAL A 272 -4.86 26.13 19.17
CA VAL A 272 -5.44 27.31 18.49
C VAL A 272 -6.58 26.94 17.54
N ASN A 273 -6.38 25.95 16.65
CA ASN A 273 -7.42 25.53 15.71
C ASN A 273 -7.14 24.10 15.20
N PRO A 274 -7.36 23.06 16.02
CA PRO A 274 -6.94 21.71 15.70
C PRO A 274 -7.70 21.12 14.51
N TYR A 275 -6.96 20.67 13.49
CA TYR A 275 -7.52 19.91 12.36
C TYR A 275 -7.94 18.50 12.80
N GLN A 276 -9.15 18.09 12.41
CA GLN A 276 -9.63 16.73 12.63
C GLN A 276 -9.12 15.79 11.54
N THR A 277 -7.97 15.16 11.79
CA THR A 277 -7.35 14.23 10.85
C THR A 277 -7.88 12.81 11.01
N THR A 278 -8.22 12.16 9.90
CA THR A 278 -8.78 10.80 9.85
C THR A 278 -7.89 9.80 9.12
N SER A 279 -6.88 10.30 8.40
CA SER A 279 -5.96 9.50 7.59
C SER A 279 -4.55 10.08 7.63
N MET A 280 -3.59 9.28 7.19
CA MET A 280 -2.20 9.66 6.95
C MET A 280 -1.80 9.32 5.51
N THR A 281 -0.80 10.03 4.98
CA THR A 281 -0.03 9.62 3.79
C THR A 281 1.46 9.82 4.06
N LEU A 282 2.31 9.27 3.19
CA LEU A 282 3.75 9.35 3.23
C LEU A 282 4.22 10.26 2.08
N ALA A 283 5.25 11.08 2.29
CA ALA A 283 5.82 11.90 1.22
C ALA A 283 7.31 12.10 1.40
N ASN A 284 8.01 12.38 0.29
CA ASN A 284 9.43 12.72 0.29
C ASN A 284 9.62 14.14 -0.28
N PRO A 285 10.58 14.93 0.22
CA PRO A 285 10.87 16.26 -0.30
C PRO A 285 11.58 16.20 -1.65
N TRP A 286 11.73 17.37 -2.23
CA TRP A 286 12.74 17.63 -3.24
C TRP A 286 14.07 18.04 -2.57
N PRO A 287 15.25 17.56 -3.03
CA PRO A 287 15.46 16.63 -4.14
C PRO A 287 15.04 15.21 -3.80
N LYS A 288 14.40 14.57 -4.79
CA LYS A 288 13.65 13.32 -4.70
C LYS A 288 14.56 12.10 -4.44
N LYS A 289 14.96 11.86 -3.20
CA LYS A 289 15.53 10.55 -2.80
C LYS A 289 14.40 9.61 -2.36
N GLN A 290 14.59 8.32 -2.60
CA GLN A 290 13.66 7.28 -2.15
C GLN A 290 13.70 7.14 -0.62
N ALA A 291 12.56 6.84 -0.02
CA ALA A 291 12.44 6.45 1.38
C ALA A 291 11.60 5.18 1.45
N VAL A 292 12.10 4.21 2.21
CA VAL A 292 11.44 2.92 2.43
C VAL A 292 10.81 2.96 3.80
N TRP A 293 9.49 2.78 3.85
CA TRP A 293 8.69 2.84 5.06
C TRP A 293 8.16 1.45 5.37
N HIS A 294 8.45 0.94 6.56
CA HIS A 294 7.91 -0.32 7.07
C HIS A 294 6.79 0.02 8.04
N LEU A 295 5.54 0.03 7.58
CA LEU A 295 4.37 0.35 8.40
C LEU A 295 3.97 -0.89 9.20
N ASP A 296 3.93 -0.81 10.53
CA ASP A 296 3.47 -1.92 11.38
C ASP A 296 2.00 -2.22 11.05
N MET A 297 1.72 -3.46 10.65
CA MET A 297 0.37 -3.86 10.25
C MET A 297 -0.65 -3.71 11.38
N ASN A 298 -0.24 -3.84 12.64
CA ASN A 298 -1.12 -3.64 13.79
C ASN A 298 -1.49 -2.17 14.01
N SER A 299 -0.67 -1.25 13.52
CA SER A 299 -0.89 0.20 13.55
C SER A 299 -1.80 0.70 12.41
N VAL A 300 -2.14 -0.17 11.44
CA VAL A 300 -2.93 0.17 10.24
C VAL A 300 -4.30 -0.52 10.28
N LYS A 301 -5.38 0.26 10.23
CA LYS A 301 -6.75 -0.25 10.08
C LYS A 301 -7.09 -0.51 8.62
N VAL A 302 -6.82 0.48 7.78
CA VAL A 302 -7.03 0.42 6.33
C VAL A 302 -5.78 0.96 5.65
N LEU A 303 -5.17 0.17 4.79
CA LEU A 303 -4.24 0.67 3.78
C LEU A 303 -4.98 0.76 2.46
N ARG A 304 -4.98 1.95 1.85
CA ARG A 304 -5.34 2.15 0.45
C ARG A 304 -4.08 2.43 -0.34
N VAL A 305 -3.96 1.77 -1.49
CA VAL A 305 -2.98 2.12 -2.53
C VAL A 305 -3.71 2.33 -3.85
N ASP A 306 -3.30 3.33 -4.63
CA ASP A 306 -3.78 3.58 -5.99
C ASP A 306 -2.62 3.29 -6.96
N THR A 307 -2.77 2.33 -7.88
CA THR A 307 -1.80 2.06 -8.96
C THR A 307 -2.09 2.94 -10.18
N GLY A 308 -1.02 3.45 -10.80
CA GLY A 308 -1.10 4.29 -12.00
C GLY A 308 -1.23 3.47 -13.29
N LYS A 309 -1.14 4.19 -14.41
CA LYS A 309 -1.16 3.64 -15.78
C LYS A 309 0.13 2.92 -16.18
N GLU A 310 1.20 3.12 -15.42
CA GLU A 310 2.46 2.42 -15.61
C GLU A 310 2.38 1.08 -14.89
N TYR A 311 2.64 0.00 -15.63
CA TYR A 311 2.82 -1.32 -15.02
C TYR A 311 4.12 -1.31 -14.21
N SER A 312 4.01 -1.35 -12.89
CA SER A 312 5.14 -1.27 -11.97
C SER A 312 4.77 -1.84 -10.61
N TYR A 313 5.67 -2.67 -10.08
CA TYR A 313 5.58 -3.26 -8.75
C TYR A 313 6.33 -2.47 -7.67
N GLU A 314 6.76 -1.24 -7.96
CA GLU A 314 7.66 -0.52 -7.05
C GLU A 314 6.95 0.10 -5.83
N GLN A 315 5.68 0.51 -5.93
CA GLN A 315 5.10 1.42 -4.91
C GLN A 315 4.82 0.76 -3.55
N LEU A 316 4.40 -0.51 -3.53
CA LEU A 316 4.01 -1.24 -2.33
C LEU A 316 4.50 -2.69 -2.39
N TRP A 317 5.22 -3.12 -1.36
CA TRP A 317 5.48 -4.51 -1.07
C TRP A 317 4.88 -4.89 0.28
N LEU A 318 4.28 -6.07 0.39
CA LEU A 318 3.85 -6.65 1.66
C LEU A 318 4.71 -7.86 1.96
N THR A 319 5.26 -7.98 3.16
CA THR A 319 5.94 -9.23 3.53
C THR A 319 4.92 -10.33 3.82
N THR A 320 5.25 -11.56 3.46
CA THR A 320 4.43 -12.77 3.69
C THR A 320 5.02 -13.65 4.79
N LEU A 321 5.87 -13.10 5.66
CA LEU A 321 6.47 -13.84 6.76
C LEU A 321 5.41 -14.39 7.72
N GLY A 322 5.51 -15.68 8.03
CA GLY A 322 4.52 -16.38 8.84
C GLY A 322 3.15 -16.55 8.17
N HIS A 323 3.02 -16.23 6.87
CA HIS A 323 1.72 -16.13 6.21
C HIS A 323 1.65 -16.87 4.87
N SER A 324 0.54 -17.58 4.64
CA SER A 324 0.28 -18.42 3.46
C SER A 324 -0.77 -17.86 2.49
N ALA A 325 -1.40 -16.73 2.81
CA ALA A 325 -2.46 -16.15 1.99
C ALA A 325 -2.66 -14.65 2.23
N ILE A 326 -3.42 -13.99 1.34
CA ILE A 326 -3.95 -12.64 1.54
C ILE A 326 -5.38 -12.49 1.00
N VAL A 327 -6.15 -11.59 1.61
CA VAL A 327 -7.39 -11.04 1.05
C VAL A 327 -7.16 -9.58 0.65
N ILE A 328 -7.60 -9.22 -0.56
CA ILE A 328 -7.55 -7.84 -1.08
C ILE A 328 -8.92 -7.42 -1.60
N GLN A 329 -9.14 -6.12 -1.68
CA GLN A 329 -10.22 -5.54 -2.47
C GLN A 329 -9.64 -4.59 -3.50
N VAL A 330 -10.12 -4.66 -4.73
CA VAL A 330 -9.67 -3.80 -5.83
C VAL A 330 -10.85 -3.26 -6.61
N ARG A 331 -10.73 -2.01 -7.03
CA ARG A 331 -11.61 -1.34 -8.00
C ARG A 331 -10.74 -0.92 -9.18
N ALA A 332 -11.01 -1.49 -10.35
CA ALA A 332 -10.25 -1.33 -11.58
C ALA A 332 -11.13 -1.80 -12.75
N CYS A 333 -10.98 -1.21 -13.93
CA CYS A 333 -11.78 -1.64 -15.09
C CYS A 333 -11.26 -2.94 -15.72
N HIS A 334 -9.94 -3.16 -15.73
CA HIS A 334 -9.25 -4.32 -16.33
C HIS A 334 -7.81 -4.43 -15.77
N ASP A 335 -7.11 -5.51 -16.12
CA ASP A 335 -5.68 -5.77 -15.91
C ASP A 335 -5.15 -5.54 -14.48
N VAL A 336 -5.77 -6.15 -13.49
CA VAL A 336 -5.26 -6.20 -12.10
C VAL A 336 -4.16 -7.25 -12.00
N ASN A 337 -2.96 -6.88 -11.57
CA ASN A 337 -1.85 -7.83 -11.44
C ASN A 337 -1.25 -7.82 -10.03
N ILE A 338 -0.95 -9.01 -9.51
CA ILE A 338 -0.40 -9.25 -8.18
C ILE A 338 0.84 -10.12 -8.34
N LEU A 339 2.02 -9.58 -8.04
CA LEU A 339 3.27 -10.34 -8.05
C LEU A 339 3.48 -10.99 -6.68
N LEU A 340 3.81 -12.27 -6.67
CA LEU A 340 4.35 -13.01 -5.53
C LEU A 340 5.84 -13.22 -5.79
N SER A 341 6.70 -12.97 -4.81
CA SER A 341 8.16 -13.00 -4.95
C SER A 341 8.84 -13.78 -3.82
N ASP A 342 9.87 -14.55 -4.15
CA ASP A 342 10.76 -15.22 -3.20
C ASP A 342 11.80 -14.28 -2.55
N LYS A 343 11.86 -13.01 -2.97
CA LYS A 343 12.68 -11.97 -2.34
C LYS A 343 11.84 -11.11 -1.40
N PHE A 344 12.50 -10.42 -0.48
CA PHE A 344 11.88 -9.38 0.31
C PHE A 344 11.84 -8.07 -0.48
N ALA A 345 10.64 -7.56 -0.72
CA ALA A 345 10.41 -6.22 -1.24
C ALA A 345 11.16 -5.91 -2.55
N ALA A 346 11.26 -6.93 -3.41
CA ALA A 346 11.97 -6.87 -4.69
C ALA A 346 11.42 -7.95 -5.64
N ILE A 347 11.55 -7.73 -6.94
CA ILE A 347 11.18 -8.70 -7.97
C ILE A 347 12.16 -9.88 -7.90
N GLY A 348 11.59 -11.08 -7.73
CA GLY A 348 12.29 -12.35 -7.55
C GLY A 348 11.57 -13.47 -8.27
N ASN A 349 12.01 -14.70 -8.03
CA ASN A 349 11.39 -15.87 -8.62
C ASN A 349 10.08 -16.13 -7.88
N GLY A 350 8.97 -16.33 -8.59
CA GLY A 350 7.67 -16.32 -7.92
C GLY A 350 6.53 -16.59 -8.88
N TYR A 351 5.43 -15.85 -8.77
CA TYR A 351 4.26 -16.02 -9.65
C TYR A 351 3.59 -14.67 -9.85
N GLU A 352 2.94 -14.45 -11.00
CA GLU A 352 2.05 -13.32 -11.19
C GLU A 352 0.60 -13.81 -11.30
N VAL A 353 -0.30 -13.20 -10.53
CA VAL A 353 -1.74 -13.41 -10.64
C VAL A 353 -2.35 -12.22 -11.36
N ALA A 354 -2.84 -12.47 -12.56
CA ALA A 354 -3.47 -11.49 -13.43
C ALA A 354 -4.98 -11.71 -13.44
N LEU A 355 -5.77 -10.69 -13.12
CA LEU A 355 -7.23 -10.72 -13.05
C LEU A 355 -7.82 -9.74 -14.06
N GLY A 356 -8.83 -10.17 -14.81
CA GLY A 356 -9.53 -9.33 -15.77
C GLY A 356 -8.61 -8.79 -16.88
N ILE A 357 -7.67 -9.60 -17.35
CA ILE A 357 -6.88 -9.31 -18.55
C ILE A 357 -7.66 -9.57 -19.82
N ARG A 358 -7.19 -9.01 -20.95
CA ARG A 358 -7.92 -8.94 -22.23
C ARG A 358 -9.27 -8.25 -22.04
N ASP A 359 -9.25 -6.98 -21.63
CA ASP A 359 -10.44 -6.15 -21.41
C ASP A 359 -11.47 -6.77 -20.45
N ASN A 360 -10.99 -7.27 -19.29
CA ASN A 360 -11.82 -7.86 -18.23
C ASN A 360 -12.49 -9.21 -18.58
N GLN A 361 -11.89 -9.99 -19.50
CA GLN A 361 -12.44 -11.26 -20.00
C GLN A 361 -11.75 -12.54 -19.49
N LEU A 362 -10.48 -12.47 -19.05
CA LEU A 362 -9.72 -13.64 -18.59
C LEU A 362 -8.91 -13.37 -17.33
N SER A 363 -8.68 -14.40 -16.53
CA SER A 363 -7.74 -14.38 -15.41
C SER A 363 -6.70 -15.48 -15.60
N ALA A 364 -5.48 -15.24 -15.13
CA ALA A 364 -4.38 -16.20 -15.20
C ALA A 364 -3.48 -16.19 -13.95
N ILE A 365 -2.83 -17.33 -13.70
CA ILE A 365 -1.61 -17.43 -12.90
C ILE A 365 -0.47 -17.65 -13.90
N ARG A 366 0.58 -16.84 -13.82
CA ARG A 366 1.79 -16.92 -14.63
C ARG A 366 2.97 -17.39 -13.79
N ASP A 367 3.91 -18.10 -14.42
CA ASP A 367 5.09 -18.65 -13.73
C ASP A 367 6.12 -17.59 -13.30
N GLU A 368 5.98 -16.36 -13.77
CA GLU A 368 6.75 -15.18 -13.37
C GLU A 368 6.05 -13.91 -13.86
N GLN A 369 6.64 -12.74 -13.56
CA GLN A 369 6.20 -11.46 -14.11
C GLN A 369 6.21 -11.50 -15.65
N TYR A 370 5.06 -11.27 -16.30
CA TYR A 370 4.89 -11.45 -17.76
C TYR A 370 5.22 -12.85 -18.30
N GLY A 371 5.37 -13.86 -17.43
CA GLY A 371 5.67 -15.22 -17.81
C GLY A 371 4.51 -15.96 -18.48
N PRO A 372 4.73 -17.20 -18.94
CA PRO A 372 3.67 -18.04 -19.50
C PRO A 372 2.58 -18.32 -18.46
N ASN A 373 1.32 -18.37 -18.92
CA ASN A 373 0.19 -18.76 -18.09
C ASN A 373 0.30 -20.25 -17.71
N VAL A 374 0.37 -20.56 -16.41
CA VAL A 374 0.38 -21.92 -15.84
C VAL A 374 -0.98 -22.35 -15.28
N ALA A 375 -1.93 -21.42 -15.21
CA ALA A 375 -3.37 -21.66 -15.12
C ALA A 375 -4.08 -20.44 -15.72
N ALA A 376 -5.19 -20.63 -16.42
CA ALA A 376 -6.02 -19.54 -16.94
C ALA A 376 -7.48 -19.99 -17.08
N ASP A 377 -8.42 -19.07 -16.95
CA ASP A 377 -9.85 -19.32 -17.10
C ASP A 377 -10.59 -18.06 -17.56
N GLU A 378 -11.74 -18.23 -18.22
CA GLU A 378 -12.59 -17.12 -18.67
C GLU A 378 -13.36 -16.54 -17.48
N THR A 379 -13.31 -15.22 -17.33
CA THR A 379 -13.73 -14.51 -16.12
C THR A 379 -14.36 -13.16 -16.46
N GLU A 380 -15.23 -13.14 -17.47
CA GLU A 380 -15.95 -11.93 -17.91
C GLU A 380 -16.54 -11.13 -16.73
N GLY A 381 -16.24 -9.83 -16.67
CA GLY A 381 -16.78 -8.95 -15.64
C GLY A 381 -16.29 -9.27 -14.22
N ILE A 382 -15.11 -9.87 -14.07
CA ILE A 382 -14.53 -10.18 -12.76
C ILE A 382 -14.16 -8.91 -11.98
N LEU A 383 -13.61 -7.90 -12.65
CA LEU A 383 -13.33 -6.57 -12.12
C LEU A 383 -14.46 -5.57 -12.40
N ASP A 384 -14.38 -4.40 -11.78
CA ASP A 384 -15.40 -3.34 -11.87
C ASP A 384 -14.79 -1.94 -11.69
N CYS A 385 -15.19 -1.00 -12.55
CA CYS A 385 -14.70 0.38 -12.54
C CYS A 385 -15.18 1.20 -11.33
N GLU A 386 -16.38 0.91 -10.81
CA GLU A 386 -17.06 1.71 -9.80
C GLU A 386 -17.12 1.05 -8.41
N ASP A 387 -17.28 -0.27 -8.38
CA ASP A 387 -17.35 -1.06 -7.15
C ASP A 387 -16.04 -1.78 -6.81
N PHE A 388 -15.77 -1.92 -5.51
CA PHE A 388 -14.70 -2.81 -5.06
C PHE A 388 -15.11 -4.28 -5.20
N ARG A 389 -14.27 -5.06 -5.88
CA ARG A 389 -14.35 -6.52 -5.95
C ARG A 389 -13.30 -7.12 -5.01
N ALA A 390 -13.73 -8.05 -4.15
CA ALA A 390 -12.86 -8.73 -3.20
C ALA A 390 -12.33 -10.04 -3.78
N PHE A 391 -11.05 -10.33 -3.54
CA PHE A 391 -10.38 -11.56 -3.94
C PHE A 391 -9.51 -12.08 -2.80
N TRP A 392 -9.33 -13.39 -2.76
CA TRP A 392 -8.32 -14.04 -1.93
C TRP A 392 -7.32 -14.76 -2.82
N LEU A 393 -6.08 -14.82 -2.32
CA LEU A 393 -4.93 -15.45 -2.94
C LEU A 393 -4.22 -16.28 -1.87
N GLN A 394 -3.92 -17.54 -2.16
CA GLN A 394 -3.25 -18.47 -1.25
C GLN A 394 -2.05 -19.15 -1.92
N TRP A 395 -0.93 -19.24 -1.21
CA TRP A 395 0.33 -19.88 -1.61
C TRP A 395 0.75 -20.96 -0.59
N SER A 396 -0.11 -21.94 -0.34
CA SER A 396 0.13 -23.02 0.63
C SER A 396 0.42 -24.37 -0.03
N MET A 397 1.19 -25.22 0.65
CA MET A 397 1.45 -26.62 0.25
C MET A 397 2.01 -26.81 -1.19
N GLY A 398 2.63 -25.77 -1.75
CA GLY A 398 3.17 -25.74 -3.12
C GLY A 398 2.17 -25.45 -4.23
N ARG A 399 0.92 -25.07 -3.90
CA ARG A 399 -0.09 -24.61 -4.86
C ARG A 399 -0.24 -23.09 -4.78
N ILE A 400 -0.64 -22.46 -5.88
CA ILE A 400 -1.18 -21.10 -5.89
C ILE A 400 -2.67 -21.20 -6.21
N GLN A 401 -3.52 -20.62 -5.38
CA GLN A 401 -4.98 -20.62 -5.54
C GLN A 401 -5.53 -19.21 -5.45
N VAL A 402 -6.53 -18.91 -6.27
CA VAL A 402 -7.19 -17.59 -6.33
C VAL A 402 -8.69 -17.78 -6.30
N GLY A 403 -9.43 -16.94 -5.57
CA GLY A 403 -10.89 -16.99 -5.56
C GLY A 403 -11.58 -15.67 -5.21
N ARG A 404 -12.90 -15.62 -5.38
CA ARG A 404 -13.72 -14.41 -5.21
C ARG A 404 -14.29 -14.29 -3.81
N GLY A 405 -14.29 -13.07 -3.28
CA GLY A 405 -14.79 -12.74 -1.94
C GLY A 405 -13.67 -12.69 -0.89
N THR A 406 -14.07 -12.58 0.38
CA THR A 406 -13.16 -12.43 1.53
C THR A 406 -12.90 -13.73 2.30
N LYS A 407 -13.53 -14.84 1.90
CA LYS A 407 -13.41 -16.16 2.55
C LYS A 407 -12.54 -17.08 1.71
N ILE A 408 -11.35 -17.40 2.22
CA ILE A 408 -10.37 -18.28 1.55
C ILE A 408 -10.97 -19.66 1.29
N GLY A 409 -10.60 -20.27 0.16
CA GLY A 409 -11.12 -21.56 -0.30
C GLY A 409 -12.53 -21.50 -0.93
N GLN A 410 -13.29 -20.43 -0.73
CA GLN A 410 -14.63 -20.28 -1.32
C GLN A 410 -14.57 -19.62 -2.70
N ARG A 411 -15.42 -20.04 -3.64
CA ARG A 411 -15.52 -19.46 -5.00
C ARG A 411 -14.14 -19.35 -5.68
N LYS A 412 -13.36 -20.44 -5.64
CA LYS A 412 -12.09 -20.57 -6.35
C LYS A 412 -12.30 -20.32 -7.85
N ILE A 413 -11.37 -19.59 -8.45
CA ILE A 413 -11.33 -19.21 -9.86
C ILE A 413 -10.17 -19.96 -10.53
N LEU A 414 -8.96 -19.84 -9.97
CA LEU A 414 -7.74 -20.44 -10.53
C LEU A 414 -7.02 -21.30 -9.51
N GLU A 415 -6.31 -22.32 -10.00
CA GLU A 415 -5.36 -23.11 -9.24
C GLU A 415 -4.17 -23.50 -10.13
N HIS A 416 -2.97 -23.16 -9.69
CA HIS A 416 -1.75 -23.76 -10.20
C HIS A 416 -1.46 -25.06 -9.45
N ALA A 417 -1.03 -26.08 -10.21
CA ALA A 417 -0.70 -27.40 -9.68
C ALA A 417 0.40 -27.35 -8.59
N LYS A 418 0.49 -28.41 -7.79
CA LYS A 418 1.49 -28.49 -6.72
C LYS A 418 2.91 -28.60 -7.29
N VAL A 419 3.74 -27.59 -7.05
CA VAL A 419 5.18 -27.59 -7.33
C VAL A 419 5.95 -28.11 -6.12
N ASN A 420 6.98 -28.93 -6.37
CA ASN A 420 7.88 -29.47 -5.36
C ASN A 420 9.34 -29.38 -5.84
N PRO A 421 10.25 -28.70 -5.12
CA PRO A 421 10.02 -27.92 -3.90
C PRO A 421 9.15 -26.66 -4.15
N PRO A 422 8.36 -26.20 -3.17
CA PRO A 422 7.54 -25.01 -3.33
C PRO A 422 8.37 -23.73 -3.38
N ARG A 423 8.01 -22.76 -4.24
CA ARG A 423 8.60 -21.41 -4.24
C ARG A 423 8.27 -20.74 -2.89
N ARG A 424 9.30 -20.33 -2.14
CA ARG A 424 9.13 -19.71 -0.82
C ARG A 424 8.79 -18.23 -0.95
N ILE A 425 7.50 -17.91 -1.13
CA ILE A 425 7.04 -16.51 -1.23
C ILE A 425 7.35 -15.76 0.07
N LYS A 426 8.09 -14.64 -0.05
CA LYS A 426 8.53 -13.76 1.05
C LYS A 426 7.91 -12.37 0.99
N SER A 427 7.47 -11.94 -0.20
CA SER A 427 6.68 -10.73 -0.36
C SER A 427 5.75 -10.78 -1.55
N ILE A 428 4.78 -9.88 -1.56
CA ILE A 428 3.87 -9.61 -2.69
C ILE A 428 3.88 -8.13 -3.06
N SER A 429 3.54 -7.80 -4.30
CA SER A 429 3.38 -6.43 -4.79
C SER A 429 2.17 -6.32 -5.73
N LEU A 430 1.68 -5.10 -5.96
CA LEU A 430 0.51 -4.79 -6.77
C LEU A 430 0.87 -3.94 -7.99
N SER A 431 0.22 -4.18 -9.12
CA SER A 431 0.35 -3.42 -10.36
C SER A 431 -0.97 -3.44 -11.15
N THR A 432 -1.14 -2.50 -12.07
CA THR A 432 -2.17 -2.58 -13.12
C THR A 432 -1.51 -2.63 -14.50
N GLY A 433 -2.21 -3.20 -15.48
CA GLY A 433 -1.74 -3.23 -16.87
C GLY A 433 -1.51 -1.84 -17.45
N GLY A 434 -0.74 -1.77 -18.54
CA GLY A 434 -0.45 -0.50 -19.22
C GLY A 434 -1.73 0.24 -19.61
N GLY A 435 -1.90 1.46 -19.10
CA GLY A 435 -3.10 2.28 -19.35
C GLY A 435 -4.24 2.09 -18.34
N ALA A 436 -4.30 0.98 -17.62
CA ALA A 436 -5.28 0.71 -16.56
C ALA A 436 -4.92 1.44 -15.25
N THR A 437 -5.88 1.62 -14.34
CA THR A 437 -5.60 2.13 -12.99
C THR A 437 -6.39 1.33 -11.97
N GLY A 438 -5.79 1.07 -10.81
CA GLY A 438 -6.40 0.29 -9.74
C GLY A 438 -6.45 1.06 -8.43
N ARG A 439 -7.56 0.97 -7.71
CA ARG A 439 -7.64 1.38 -6.30
C ARG A 439 -7.78 0.13 -5.45
N TRP A 440 -6.87 -0.03 -4.51
CA TRP A 440 -6.69 -1.23 -3.72
C TRP A 440 -6.94 -0.92 -2.24
N LEU A 441 -7.64 -1.81 -1.54
CA LEU A 441 -7.87 -1.72 -0.10
C LEU A 441 -7.42 -3.02 0.59
N PHE A 442 -6.64 -2.85 1.64
CA PHE A 442 -6.36 -3.86 2.66
C PHE A 442 -7.09 -3.43 3.93
N ASN A 443 -8.18 -4.13 4.28
CA ASN A 443 -9.06 -3.79 5.39
C ASN A 443 -8.77 -4.74 6.56
N MET A 444 -7.78 -4.39 7.38
CA MET A 444 -7.16 -5.30 8.35
C MET A 444 -7.70 -5.11 9.77
N PRO A 445 -8.50 -6.09 10.24
CA PRO A 445 -8.45 -6.55 11.61
C PRO A 445 -7.97 -8.01 11.66
N TYR A 446 -6.68 -8.19 12.01
CA TYR A 446 -5.94 -9.39 12.43
C TYR A 446 -6.00 -10.71 11.61
N ASN A 447 -7.04 -11.02 10.83
CA ASN A 447 -7.25 -12.35 10.22
C ASN A 447 -7.49 -12.30 8.69
N GLN A 448 -6.61 -11.63 7.93
CA GLN A 448 -6.63 -11.68 6.45
C GLN A 448 -5.30 -12.02 5.81
N MET A 449 -4.25 -12.24 6.62
CA MET A 449 -3.12 -13.08 6.24
C MET A 449 -3.13 -14.27 7.20
N PHE A 450 -3.36 -15.46 6.68
CA PHE A 450 -3.51 -16.67 7.50
C PHE A 450 -2.13 -17.25 7.82
N PRO A 451 -1.93 -17.88 8.99
CA PRO A 451 -0.67 -18.52 9.32
C PRO A 451 -0.28 -19.61 8.30
N LEU A 452 1.00 -19.98 8.30
CA LEU A 452 1.57 -21.06 7.47
C LEU A 452 0.99 -22.44 7.83
#